data_AF-A0A965BW99-F1
#
_entry.id   AF-A0A965BW99-F1
#
_cell.length_a   1.000
_cell.length_b   1.000
_cell.length_c   1.000
_cell.angle_alpha   90.00
_cell.angle_beta   90.00
_cell.angle_gamma   90.00
#
_symmetry.space_group_name_H-M   'P 1'
#
loop_
_entity.id
_entity.type
_entity.pdbx_description
1 polymer ?
#
loop_
_entity_poly.entity_id
_entity_poly.type
_entity_poly.pdbx_seq_one_letter_code
_entity_poly.pdbx_strand_id
1 'polypeptide(L)' 'MNRHLPNWRSLLYVPASEERFVAKAHERGADVIILDLEDGVAPDAKARARAGLAAAAASARRNGADIVVRI' A
#
# COMPACT_ATOMS: atom_id res chain seq x y z
N MET A 1 14.74 -13.62 22.25
CA MET A 1 14.82 -13.04 20.89
C MET A 1 14.10 -11.68 20.92
N ASN A 2 14.84 -10.57 20.99
CA ASN A 2 14.23 -9.25 20.84
C ASN A 2 14.05 -8.98 19.35
N ARG A 3 12.82 -9.13 18.85
CA ARG A 3 12.48 -8.70 17.49
C ARG A 3 12.33 -7.19 17.54
N HIS A 4 13.28 -6.46 16.95
CA HIS A 4 13.14 -5.02 16.77
C HIS A 4 11.98 -4.80 15.79
N LEU A 5 10.84 -4.33 16.31
CA LEU A 5 9.70 -3.97 15.50
C LEU A 5 9.97 -2.62 14.85
N PRO A 6 9.51 -2.41 13.61
CA PRO A 6 9.64 -1.10 12.97
C PRO A 6 8.82 -0.06 13.75
N ASN A 7 9.33 1.17 13.80
CA ASN A 7 8.66 2.30 14.45
C ASN A 7 7.81 3.08 13.43
N TRP A 8 6.60 2.60 13.16
CA TRP A 8 5.66 3.24 12.26
C TRP A 8 4.78 4.25 13.00
N ARG A 9 4.88 5.54 12.65
CA ARG A 9 4.10 6.63 13.26
C ARG A 9 2.93 7.06 12.38
N SER A 10 3.02 6.83 11.07
CA SER A 10 1.99 7.16 10.09
C SER A 10 1.79 6.02 9.09
N LEU A 11 0.52 5.66 8.88
CA LEU A 11 0.11 4.57 8.00
C LEU A 11 -0.89 5.13 6.99
N LEU A 12 -0.52 5.13 5.71
CA LEU A 12 -1.35 5.65 4.62
C LEU A 12 -2.06 4.50 3.91
N TYR A 13 -3.38 4.43 4.05
CA TYR A 13 -4.21 3.51 3.28
C TYR A 13 -4.37 3.98 1.84
N VAL A 14 -4.11 3.09 0.89
CA VAL A 14 -4.20 3.37 -0.54
C VAL A 14 -4.93 2.21 -1.22
N PRO A 15 -6.12 2.43 -1.80
CA PRO A 15 -6.81 1.40 -2.58
C PRO A 15 -5.91 0.84 -3.68
N ALA A 16 -5.67 -0.46 -3.69
CA ALA A 16 -4.79 -1.07 -4.69
C ALA A 16 -5.40 -1.03 -6.11
N SER A 17 -6.71 -0.75 -6.24
CA SER A 17 -7.40 -0.55 -7.51
C SER A 17 -7.20 0.84 -8.13
N GLU A 18 -6.71 1.83 -7.37
CA GLU A 18 -6.60 3.24 -7.76
C GLU A 18 -5.15 3.61 -8.13
N GLU A 19 -4.80 3.37 -9.40
CA GLU A 19 -3.44 3.55 -9.93
C GLU A 19 -2.87 4.95 -9.70
N ARG A 20 -3.71 5.99 -9.80
CA ARG A 20 -3.30 7.39 -9.57
C ARG A 20 -2.86 7.62 -8.12
N PHE A 21 -3.51 6.97 -7.16
CA PHE A 21 -3.17 7.11 -5.75
C PHE A 21 -1.90 6.31 -5.43
N VAL A 22 -1.80 5.07 -5.92
CA VAL A 22 -0.61 4.23 -5.79
C VAL A 22 0.62 4.92 -6.38
N ALA A 23 0.50 5.54 -7.56
CA ALA A 23 1.60 6.25 -8.21
C ALA A 23 2.14 7.43 -7.38
N LYS A 24 1.32 8.07 -6.54
CA LYS A 24 1.71 9.25 -5.76
C LYS A 24 1.88 8.97 -4.27
N ALA A 25 1.58 7.76 -3.80
CA ALA A 25 1.61 7.41 -2.37
C ALA A 25 2.98 7.69 -1.73
N HIS A 26 4.06 7.34 -2.44
CA HIS A 26 5.45 7.57 -2.03
C HIS A 26 5.85 9.05 -1.81
N GLU A 27 5.06 10.01 -2.33
CA GLU A 27 5.32 11.44 -2.16
C GLU A 27 4.69 12.00 -0.88
N ARG A 28 3.91 11.19 -0.13
CA ARG A 28 3.14 11.67 1.03
C ARG A 28 3.90 11.62 2.35
N GLY A 29 5.09 11.02 2.37
CA GLY A 29 5.95 10.98 3.55
C GLY A 29 5.42 10.12 4.70
N ALA A 30 4.56 9.15 4.41
CA ALA A 30 4.12 8.18 5.41
C ALA A 30 5.24 7.17 5.69
N ASP A 31 5.34 6.71 6.95
CA ASP A 31 6.30 5.66 7.31
C ASP A 31 5.91 4.32 6.63
N VAL A 32 4.60 4.10 6.45
CA VAL A 32 4.04 2.92 5.78
C VAL A 32 2.98 3.31 4.77
N ILE A 33 2.99 2.63 3.62
CA ILE A 33 1.88 2.62 2.67
C ILE A 33 1.21 1.24 2.75
N ILE A 34 -0.07 1.25 3.12
CA ILE A 34 -0.93 0.07 3.13
C ILE A 34 -1.66 0.01 1.80
N LEU A 35 -1.28 -0.96 0.95
CA LEU A 35 -2.06 -1.29 -0.23
C LEU A 35 -3.29 -2.09 0.19
N ASP A 36 -4.45 -1.52 -0.04
CA ASP A 36 -5.71 -2.05 0.45
C ASP A 36 -6.42 -2.91 -0.60
N LEU A 37 -6.84 -4.11 -0.20
CA LEU A 37 -7.70 -5.03 -0.96
C LEU A 37 -9.06 -5.25 -0.27
N GLU A 38 -9.28 -4.63 0.88
CA GLU A 38 -10.47 -4.78 1.72
C GLU A 38 -11.51 -3.69 1.37
N ASP A 39 -11.87 -2.82 2.30
CA ASP A 39 -13.01 -1.90 2.20
C ASP A 39 -12.76 -0.71 1.28
N GLY A 40 -11.50 -0.35 1.05
CA GLY A 40 -11.13 0.70 0.09
C GLY A 40 -11.26 0.26 -1.38
N VAL A 41 -11.60 -1.01 -1.65
CA VAL A 41 -11.74 -1.56 -2.99
C VAL A 41 -13.15 -2.08 -3.22
N ALA A 42 -13.80 -1.55 -4.26
CA ALA A 42 -15.13 -2.02 -4.68
C ALA A 42 -15.11 -3.54 -4.98
N PRO A 43 -16.17 -4.30 -4.65
CA PRO A 43 -16.18 -5.76 -4.78
C PRO A 43 -15.79 -6.28 -6.17
N ASP A 44 -16.23 -5.61 -7.22
CA ASP A 44 -15.94 -5.92 -8.62
C ASP A 44 -14.50 -5.60 -9.03
N ALA A 45 -13.83 -4.68 -8.32
CA ALA A 45 -12.45 -4.31 -8.56
C ALA A 45 -11.43 -5.22 -7.83
N LYS A 46 -11.85 -6.04 -6.86
CA LYS A 46 -10.95 -6.85 -6.02
C LYS A 46 -10.06 -7.80 -6.81
N ALA A 47 -10.60 -8.45 -7.84
CA ALA A 47 -9.84 -9.37 -8.68
C ALA A 47 -8.72 -8.65 -9.44
N ARG A 48 -9.05 -7.50 -10.06
CA ARG A 48 -8.08 -6.66 -10.78
C ARG A 48 -7.02 -6.08 -9.82
N ALA A 49 -7.43 -5.58 -8.66
CA ALA A 49 -6.53 -5.04 -7.65
C ALA A 49 -5.52 -6.09 -7.17
N ARG A 50 -5.97 -7.32 -6.93
CA ARG A 50 -5.10 -8.44 -6.53
C ARG A 50 -4.11 -8.82 -7.62
N ALA A 51 -4.56 -8.86 -8.88
CA ALA A 51 -3.68 -9.14 -10.02
C ALA A 51 -2.61 -8.05 -10.23
N GLY A 52 -2.93 -6.79 -9.97
CA GLY A 52 -2.01 -5.65 -10.11
C GLY A 52 -1.11 -5.38 -8.90
N LEU A 53 -1.28 -6.12 -7.80
CA LEU A 53 -0.68 -5.79 -6.49
C LEU A 53 0.85 -5.70 -6.53
N ALA A 54 1.53 -6.59 -7.26
CA ALA A 54 3.00 -6.57 -7.36
C ALA A 54 3.51 -5.27 -8.02
N ALA A 55 2.86 -4.83 -9.10
CA ALA A 55 3.17 -3.57 -9.76
C ALA A 55 2.86 -2.37 -8.87
N ALA A 56 1.73 -2.43 -8.14
CA ALA A 56 1.36 -1.40 -7.17
C ALA A 56 2.40 -1.27 -6.05
N ALA A 57 2.87 -2.39 -5.49
CA ALA A 57 3.90 -2.41 -4.45
C ALA A 57 5.24 -1.84 -4.97
N ALA A 58 5.66 -2.22 -6.17
CA ALA A 58 6.86 -1.66 -6.79
C ALA A 58 6.75 -0.15 -6.99
N SER A 59 5.58 0.35 -7.39
CA SER A 59 5.34 1.79 -7.55
C SER A 59 5.32 2.53 -6.21
N ALA A 60 4.64 1.98 -5.20
CA ALA A 60 4.48 2.61 -3.91
C ALA A 60 5.75 2.65 -3.06
N ARG A 61 6.67 1.67 -3.22
CA ARG A 61 7.92 1.55 -2.44
C ARG A 61 8.94 2.67 -2.67
N ARG A 62 8.74 3.50 -3.71
CA ARG A 62 9.62 4.64 -3.96
C ARG A 62 9.74 5.51 -2.68
N ASN A 63 10.86 6.21 -2.53
CA ASN A 63 11.14 7.07 -1.37
C ASN A 63 11.21 6.36 0.02
N GLY A 64 11.26 5.02 0.07
CA GLY A 64 11.69 4.30 1.27
C GLY A 64 10.60 4.00 2.30
N ALA A 65 9.32 4.21 1.98
CA ALA A 65 8.22 3.76 2.84
C ALA A 65 8.16 2.22 2.89
N ASP A 66 7.82 1.68 4.05
CA ASP A 66 7.47 0.26 4.16
C ASP A 66 6.14 0.00 3.43
N ILE A 67 6.07 -1.12 2.72
CA ILE A 67 4.87 -1.52 1.98
C ILE A 67 4.26 -2.72 2.65
N VAL A 68 3.01 -2.60 3.04
CA VAL A 68 2.20 -3.69 3.59
C VAL A 68 0.89 -3.79 2.82
N VAL A 69 0.22 -4.93 2.96
CA VAL A 69 -1.04 -5.21 2.27
C VAL A 69 -2.10 -5.52 3.30
N ARG A 70 -3.27 -4.86 3.19
CA ARG A 70 -4.47 -5.26 3.91
C ARG A 70 -5.28 -6.20 3.01
N ILE A 71 -5.59 -7.39 3.50
CA ILE A 71 -6.17 -8.51 2.74
C ILE A 71 -7.67 -8.62 2.85
#